data_AF-A0A937NRK6-F1
#
_entry.id   AF-A0A937NRK6-F1
#
_cell.length_a   1.000
_cell.length_b   1.000
_cell.length_c   1.000
_cell.angle_alpha   90.00
_cell.angle_beta   90.00
_cell.angle_gamma   90.00
#
_symmetry.space_group_name_H-M   'P 1'
#
loop_
_entity.id
_entity.type
_entity.pdbx_description
1 polymer ?
#
loop_
_entity_poly.entity_id
_entity_poly.type
_entity_poly.pdbx_seq_one_letter_code
_entity_poly.pdbx_strand_id
1 'polypeptide(L)'
;MCSLKEDKLMLTDGQIVFRLILSVALGGLVGFERQLQRRTAGLRTHILVCLGSCLIMLTSLYVFDIYNGIAELDPTRIAAGVITGIGFLGAGAIIRSGEGVKGLTTAASIWVVAAVGLAAGCGFYSAAVFTTMLVLVALFLLRSLESRVLGKKKRERIE
;
A
#
# COMPACT_ATOMS: atom_id res chain seq x y z
N MET A 1 13.08 7.96 40.00
CA MET A 1 11.86 7.58 39.24
C MET A 1 11.93 7.92 37.74
N CYS A 2 13.12 8.18 37.18
CA CYS A 2 13.31 8.60 35.77
C CYS A 2 14.08 7.57 34.92
N SER A 3 14.31 6.35 35.43
CA SER A 3 15.15 5.33 34.78
C SER A 3 14.40 4.05 34.38
N LEU A 4 13.06 4.04 34.48
CA LEU A 4 12.22 2.84 34.21
C LEU A 4 11.29 3.02 33.00
N LYS A 5 11.46 4.10 32.20
CA LYS A 5 10.58 4.37 31.04
C LYS A 5 11.23 4.07 29.69
N GLU A 6 12.56 3.88 29.64
CA GLU A 6 13.24 3.53 28.38
C GLU A 6 13.03 2.06 27.97
N ASP A 7 12.76 1.16 28.93
CA ASP A 7 12.55 -0.27 28.66
C ASP A 7 11.13 -0.66 28.20
N LYS A 8 10.21 0.31 28.02
CA LYS A 8 8.81 0.03 27.70
C LYS A 8 8.41 0.26 26.26
N LEU A 9 9.29 0.75 25.38
CA LEU A 9 8.96 0.78 23.97
C LEU A 9 8.94 -0.66 23.44
N MET A 10 7.75 -1.18 23.17
CA MET A 10 7.53 -2.53 22.62
C MET A 10 8.27 -2.78 21.28
N LEU A 11 8.75 -1.72 20.61
CA LEU A 11 9.46 -1.76 19.34
C LEU A 11 10.86 -1.20 19.48
N THR A 12 11.87 -2.01 19.16
CA THR A 12 13.27 -1.54 19.03
C THR A 12 13.45 -0.71 17.76
N ASP A 13 14.35 0.26 17.75
CA ASP A 13 14.72 1.05 16.56
C ASP A 13 15.04 0.17 15.34
N GLY A 14 15.71 -0.97 15.55
CA GLY A 14 15.98 -1.94 14.49
C GLY A 14 14.71 -2.53 13.86
N GLN A 15 13.65 -2.76 14.65
CA GLN A 15 12.36 -3.23 14.13
C GLN A 15 11.65 -2.14 13.35
N ILE A 16 11.74 -0.89 13.80
CA ILE A 16 11.17 0.28 13.10
C ILE A 16 11.81 0.41 11.71
N VAL A 17 13.15 0.43 11.66
CA VAL A 17 13.90 0.52 10.40
C VAL A 17 13.58 -0.66 9.49
N PHE A 18 13.54 -1.88 10.02
CA PHE A 18 13.17 -3.07 9.26
C PHE A 18 11.78 -2.95 8.63
N ARG A 19 10.76 -2.53 9.40
CA ARG A 19 9.38 -2.35 8.91
C ARG A 19 9.29 -1.31 7.81
N LEU A 20 10.00 -0.18 7.95
CA LEU A 20 10.06 0.86 6.94
C LEU A 20 10.71 0.34 5.65
N ILE A 21 11.87 -0.34 5.75
CA ILE A 21 12.54 -0.95 4.59
C ILE A 21 11.64 -2.00 3.92
N LEU A 22 10.99 -2.85 4.71
CA LEU A 22 10.05 -3.86 4.20
C LEU A 22 8.90 -3.20 3.44
N SER A 23 8.32 -2.11 3.96
CA SER A 23 7.25 -1.38 3.29
C SER A 23 7.72 -0.77 1.94
N VAL A 24 8.94 -0.25 1.88
CA VAL A 24 9.55 0.24 0.62
C VAL A 24 9.71 -0.89 -0.38
N ALA A 25 10.18 -2.05 0.05
CA ALA A 25 10.33 -3.21 -0.82
C ALA A 25 8.96 -3.69 -1.36
N LEU A 26 7.97 -3.88 -0.49
CA LEU A 26 6.64 -4.38 -0.89
C LEU A 26 5.89 -3.39 -1.79
N GLY A 27 5.86 -2.10 -1.43
CA GLY A 27 5.28 -1.05 -2.26
C GLY A 27 6.06 -0.87 -3.58
N GLY A 28 7.37 -1.03 -3.53
CA GLY A 28 8.26 -0.99 -4.68
C GLY A 28 7.99 -2.10 -5.70
N LEU A 29 7.74 -3.34 -5.25
CA LEU A 29 7.41 -4.46 -6.14
C LEU A 29 6.16 -4.18 -6.97
N VAL A 30 5.08 -3.71 -6.33
CA VAL A 30 3.85 -3.33 -7.04
C VAL A 30 4.13 -2.13 -7.95
N GLY A 31 4.78 -1.08 -7.42
CA GLY A 31 5.08 0.13 -8.18
C GLY A 31 5.96 -0.11 -9.40
N PHE A 32 6.88 -1.07 -9.35
CA PHE A 32 7.76 -1.45 -10.45
C PHE A 32 6.97 -2.05 -11.61
N GLU A 33 6.05 -2.98 -11.32
CA GLU A 33 5.10 -3.53 -12.28
C GLU A 33 4.29 -2.42 -12.96
N ARG A 34 3.76 -1.49 -12.15
CA ARG A 34 2.96 -0.36 -12.66
C ARG A 34 3.78 0.60 -13.54
N GLN A 35 5.04 0.85 -13.17
CA GLN A 35 5.97 1.69 -13.93
C GLN A 35 6.33 1.06 -15.28
N LEU A 36 6.60 -0.26 -15.30
CA LEU A 36 6.85 -1.04 -16.51
C LEU A 36 5.68 -0.94 -17.49
N GLN A 37 4.45 -0.95 -16.97
CA GLN A 37 3.23 -0.77 -17.77
C GLN A 37 2.92 0.69 -18.16
N ARG A 38 3.82 1.65 -17.87
CA ARG A 38 3.62 3.10 -18.13
C ARG A 38 2.30 3.64 -17.59
N ARG A 39 1.88 3.16 -16.42
CA ARG A 39 0.63 3.57 -15.77
C ARG A 39 0.83 4.88 -15.03
N THR A 40 -0.26 5.63 -14.84
CA THR A 40 -0.24 6.99 -14.28
C THR A 40 0.41 7.08 -12.89
N ALA A 41 0.15 6.08 -12.02
CA ALA A 41 0.88 5.92 -10.77
C ALA A 41 1.88 4.77 -10.92
N GLY A 42 3.16 5.10 -10.77
CA GLY A 42 4.27 4.19 -10.96
C GLY A 42 5.03 3.90 -9.67
N LEU A 43 6.35 3.72 -9.77
CA LEU A 43 7.19 3.25 -8.68
C LEU A 43 7.18 4.20 -7.46
N ARG A 44 7.42 5.49 -7.71
CA ARG A 44 7.51 6.51 -6.65
C ARG A 44 6.21 6.60 -5.84
N THR A 45 5.06 6.56 -6.52
CA THR A 45 3.76 6.67 -5.87
C THR A 45 3.50 5.51 -4.92
N HIS A 46 3.72 4.27 -5.37
CA HIS A 46 3.44 3.09 -4.54
C HIS A 46 4.43 2.97 -3.37
N ILE A 47 5.71 3.34 -3.55
CA ILE A 47 6.67 3.41 -2.44
C ILE A 47 6.21 4.42 -1.39
N LEU A 48 5.89 5.65 -1.78
CA LEU A 48 5.50 6.70 -0.83
C LEU A 48 4.20 6.37 -0.10
N VAL A 49 3.22 5.79 -0.79
CA VAL A 49 1.96 5.36 -0.17
C VAL A 49 2.17 4.23 0.83
N CYS A 50 2.95 3.21 0.48
CA CYS A 50 3.24 2.08 1.38
C CYS A 50 4.04 2.53 2.60
N LEU A 51 5.11 3.31 2.37
CA LEU A 51 5.99 3.83 3.41
C LEU A 51 5.24 4.78 4.35
N GLY A 52 4.48 5.73 3.81
CA GLY A 52 3.68 6.66 4.61
C GLY A 52 2.64 5.94 5.47
N SER A 53 1.97 4.94 4.91
CA SER A 53 1.00 4.11 5.66
C SER A 53 1.68 3.31 6.77
N CYS A 54 2.85 2.72 6.49
CA CYS A 54 3.66 2.02 7.50
C CYS A 54 4.07 2.95 8.64
N LEU A 55 4.55 4.15 8.32
CA LEU A 55 4.94 5.15 9.32
C LEU A 55 3.74 5.57 10.16
N ILE A 56 2.57 5.83 9.55
CA ILE A 56 1.36 6.22 10.29
C ILE A 56 0.92 5.11 11.26
N MET A 57 1.00 3.84 10.86
CA MET A 57 0.72 2.72 11.77
C MET A 57 1.74 2.63 12.91
N LEU A 58 3.03 2.80 12.62
CA LEU A 58 4.09 2.83 13.64
C LEU A 58 3.86 3.97 14.64
N THR A 59 3.51 5.17 14.16
CA THR A 59 3.13 6.30 15.00
C THR A 59 1.91 5.98 15.86
N SER A 60 0.92 5.26 15.30
CA SER A 60 -0.25 4.84 16.08
C SER A 60 0.12 3.93 17.24
N LEU A 61 0.99 2.94 16.99
CA LEU A 61 1.51 2.05 18.03
C LEU A 61 2.35 2.79 19.07
N TYR A 62 3.19 3.72 18.63
CA TYR A 62 4.02 4.56 19.51
C TYR A 62 3.18 5.41 20.46
N VAL A 63 2.14 6.07 19.94
CA VAL A 63 1.21 6.87 20.77
C VAL A 63 0.44 5.96 21.73
N PHE A 64 -0.07 4.82 21.26
CA PHE A 64 -0.78 3.88 22.12
C PHE A 64 0.08 3.40 23.29
N ASP A 65 1.37 3.12 23.04
CA ASP A 65 2.31 2.66 24.07
C ASP A 65 2.61 3.75 25.12
N ILE A 66 2.82 5.00 24.70
CA ILE A 66 3.09 6.13 25.62
C ILE A 66 1.97 6.35 26.64
N TYR A 67 0.72 6.19 26.18
CA TYR A 67 -0.48 6.46 26.97
C TYR A 67 -1.13 5.19 27.54
N ASN A 68 -0.50 4.03 27.36
CA ASN A 68 -0.98 2.77 27.89
C ASN A 68 -1.10 2.85 29.42
N GLY A 69 -2.30 2.60 29.95
CA GLY A 69 -2.61 2.71 31.38
C GLY A 69 -2.84 4.13 31.90
N ILE A 70 -2.77 5.16 31.05
CA ILE A 70 -3.11 6.55 31.37
C ILE A 70 -4.47 6.92 30.79
N ALA A 71 -4.74 6.49 29.56
CA ALA A 71 -6.01 6.69 28.88
C ALA A 71 -6.36 5.46 28.03
N GLU A 72 -7.65 5.21 27.85
CA GLU A 72 -8.12 4.23 26.86
C GLU A 72 -7.98 4.84 25.47
N LEU A 73 -6.94 4.43 24.73
CA LEU A 73 -6.79 4.74 23.31
C LEU A 73 -6.99 3.51 22.46
N ASP A 74 -7.58 3.73 21.28
CA ASP A 74 -7.70 2.71 20.24
C ASP A 74 -6.63 2.97 19.15
N PRO A 75 -5.62 2.08 19.01
CA PRO A 75 -4.55 2.21 18.01
C PRO A 75 -5.05 2.08 16.57
N THR A 76 -6.30 1.64 16.35
CA THR A 76 -6.85 1.50 15.00
C THR A 76 -7.36 2.83 14.44
N ARG A 77 -7.62 3.85 15.27
CA ARG A 77 -8.22 5.12 14.81
C ARG A 77 -7.33 5.91 13.85
N ILE A 78 -6.04 6.03 14.17
CA ILE A 78 -5.07 6.72 13.29
C ILE A 78 -4.90 5.94 11.98
N ALA A 79 -4.85 4.60 12.06
CA ALA A 79 -4.78 3.72 10.89
C ALA A 79 -6.04 3.82 9.99
N ALA A 80 -7.23 3.92 10.59
CA ALA A 80 -8.48 4.12 9.86
C ALA A 80 -8.48 5.44 9.06
N GLY A 81 -7.83 6.48 9.58
CA GLY A 81 -7.61 7.74 8.86
C GLY A 81 -6.85 7.57 7.55
N VAL A 82 -5.91 6.62 7.47
CA VAL A 82 -5.19 6.28 6.23
C VAL A 82 -6.14 5.73 5.18
N ILE A 83 -7.02 4.80 5.56
CA ILE A 83 -7.99 4.18 4.62
C ILE A 83 -8.88 5.26 4.02
N THR A 84 -9.38 6.18 4.85
CA THR A 84 -10.18 7.32 4.40
C THR A 84 -9.39 8.26 3.48
N GLY A 85 -8.16 8.63 3.86
CA GLY A 85 -7.33 9.54 3.08
C GLY A 85 -6.91 8.97 1.72
N ILE A 86 -6.60 7.68 1.64
CA ILE A 86 -6.25 7.02 0.39
C ILE A 86 -7.44 6.90 -0.56
N GLY A 87 -8.68 6.87 -0.03
CA GLY A 87 -9.89 6.98 -0.87
C GLY A 87 -9.89 8.23 -1.75
N PHE A 88 -9.40 9.36 -1.24
CA PHE A 88 -9.27 10.61 -2.01
C PHE A 88 -8.19 10.52 -3.10
N LEU A 89 -7.01 9.98 -2.78
CA LEU A 89 -5.95 9.78 -3.78
C LEU A 89 -6.37 8.78 -4.87
N GLY A 90 -7.09 7.73 -4.49
CA GLY A 90 -7.67 6.75 -5.41
C GLY A 90 -8.68 7.39 -6.36
N ALA A 91 -9.59 8.22 -5.85
CA ALA A 91 -10.52 8.98 -6.68
C ALA A 91 -9.79 9.90 -7.67
N GLY A 92 -8.73 10.58 -7.23
CA GLY A 92 -7.89 11.44 -8.08
C GLY A 92 -7.17 10.68 -9.22
N ALA A 93 -7.02 9.36 -9.11
CA ALA A 93 -6.43 8.54 -10.16
C ALA A 93 -7.45 8.08 -11.23
N ILE A 94 -8.76 8.26 -10.98
CA ILE A 94 -9.83 7.86 -11.90
C ILE A 94 -10.21 9.05 -12.78
N ILE A 95 -10.02 8.91 -14.09
CA ILE A 95 -10.29 9.97 -15.07
C ILE A 95 -11.35 9.49 -16.04
N ARG A 96 -12.40 10.30 -16.22
CA ARG A 96 -13.43 10.07 -17.25
C ARG A 96 -13.05 10.82 -18.52
N SER A 97 -13.00 10.11 -19.63
CA SER A 97 -12.77 10.65 -20.97
C SER A 97 -13.92 10.29 -21.90
N GLY A 98 -13.99 10.89 -23.09
CA GLY A 98 -15.00 10.56 -24.10
C GLY A 98 -15.00 9.08 -24.53
N GLU A 99 -13.87 8.39 -24.37
CA GLU A 99 -13.69 6.96 -24.65
C GLU A 99 -14.06 6.03 -23.46
N GLY A 100 -14.42 6.58 -22.30
CA GLY A 100 -14.74 5.82 -21.08
C GLY A 100 -13.90 6.20 -19.85
N VAL A 101 -13.98 5.37 -18.81
CA VAL A 101 -13.30 5.56 -17.51
C VAL A 101 -11.93 4.88 -17.52
N LYS A 102 -10.87 5.63 -17.22
CA LYS A 102 -9.48 5.14 -17.10
C LYS A 102 -9.01 5.28 -15.65
N GLY A 103 -8.08 4.42 -15.24
CA GLY A 103 -7.41 4.54 -13.92
C GLY A 103 -7.99 3.72 -12.77
N LEU A 104 -9.06 2.95 -12.97
CA LEU A 104 -9.66 2.08 -11.93
C LEU A 104 -8.65 1.14 -11.27
N THR A 105 -7.83 0.42 -12.06
CA THR A 105 -6.80 -0.48 -11.53
C THR A 105 -5.70 0.27 -10.78
N THR A 106 -5.40 1.50 -11.20
CA THR A 106 -4.40 2.35 -10.51
C THR A 106 -4.93 2.84 -9.17
N ALA A 107 -6.19 3.23 -9.09
CA ALA A 107 -6.84 3.58 -7.84
C ALA A 107 -6.87 2.38 -6.87
N ALA A 108 -7.25 1.20 -7.38
CA ALA A 108 -7.25 -0.04 -6.60
C ALA A 108 -5.84 -0.44 -6.12
N SER A 109 -4.81 -0.32 -6.97
CA SER A 109 -3.43 -0.67 -6.58
C SER A 109 -2.89 0.25 -5.49
N ILE A 110 -3.15 1.56 -5.57
CA ILE A 110 -2.80 2.51 -4.52
C ILE A 110 -3.48 2.15 -3.20
N TRP A 111 -4.78 1.82 -3.25
CA TRP A 111 -5.56 1.45 -2.07
C TRP A 111 -5.00 0.20 -1.38
N VAL A 112 -4.74 -0.86 -2.13
CA VAL A 112 -4.20 -2.10 -1.56
C VAL A 112 -2.78 -1.90 -1.03
N VAL A 113 -1.93 -1.11 -1.72
CA VAL A 113 -0.56 -0.84 -1.25
C VAL A 113 -0.53 -0.05 0.05
N ALA A 114 -1.51 0.84 0.29
CA ALA A 114 -1.66 1.48 1.60
C ALA A 114 -1.98 0.45 2.70
N ALA A 115 -2.90 -0.47 2.44
CA ALA A 115 -3.24 -1.55 3.36
C ALA A 115 -2.03 -2.46 3.65
N VAL A 116 -1.22 -2.78 2.64
CA VAL A 116 0.06 -3.50 2.81
C VAL A 116 1.01 -2.73 3.73
N GLY A 117 1.11 -1.41 3.56
CA GLY A 117 1.92 -0.54 4.42
C GLY A 117 1.46 -0.58 5.88
N LEU A 118 0.14 -0.48 6.13
CA LEU A 118 -0.44 -0.62 7.46
C LEU A 118 -0.13 -2.00 8.08
N ALA A 119 -0.29 -3.07 7.30
CA ALA A 119 0.01 -4.43 7.75
C ALA A 119 1.50 -4.62 8.10
N ALA A 120 2.40 -4.08 7.28
CA ALA A 120 3.83 -4.09 7.58
C ALA A 120 4.14 -3.27 8.85
N GLY A 121 3.52 -2.09 9.01
CA GLY A 121 3.71 -1.21 10.15
C GLY A 121 3.25 -1.82 11.47
N CYS A 122 2.15 -2.58 11.49
CA CYS A 122 1.67 -3.25 12.71
C CYS A 122 2.40 -4.56 13.04
N GLY A 123 3.24 -5.07 12.12
CA GLY A 123 3.97 -6.32 12.31
C GLY A 123 3.35 -7.55 11.64
N PHE A 124 2.26 -7.39 10.89
CA PHE A 124 1.57 -8.49 10.20
C PHE A 124 2.25 -8.84 8.86
N TYR A 125 3.53 -9.24 8.94
CA TYR A 125 4.39 -9.42 7.77
C TYR A 125 3.90 -10.48 6.79
N SER A 126 3.38 -11.61 7.30
CA SER A 126 2.88 -12.70 6.47
C SER A 126 1.73 -12.23 5.57
N ALA A 127 0.76 -11.51 6.13
CA ALA A 127 -0.34 -10.93 5.36
C ALA A 127 0.15 -9.86 4.39
N ALA A 128 1.08 -8.99 4.80
CA ALA A 128 1.64 -7.96 3.92
C ALA A 128 2.30 -8.58 2.68
N VAL A 129 3.20 -9.56 2.88
CA VAL A 129 3.90 -10.26 1.80
C VAL A 129 2.93 -11.04 0.91
N PHE A 130 2.03 -11.82 1.50
CA PHE A 130 1.09 -12.65 0.74
C PHE A 130 0.14 -11.79 -0.09
N THR A 131 -0.36 -10.68 0.47
CA THR A 131 -1.20 -9.73 -0.25
C THR A 131 -0.44 -9.09 -1.41
N THR A 132 0.81 -8.65 -1.21
CA THR A 132 1.63 -8.12 -2.32
C THR A 132 1.80 -9.14 -3.44
N MET A 133 2.03 -10.42 -3.12
CA MET A 133 2.14 -11.47 -4.13
C MET A 133 0.83 -11.67 -4.90
N LEU A 134 -0.31 -11.72 -4.21
CA LEU A 134 -1.63 -11.83 -4.85
C LEU A 134 -1.93 -10.63 -5.75
N VAL A 135 -1.56 -9.42 -5.32
CA VAL A 135 -1.68 -8.21 -6.15
C VAL A 135 -0.87 -8.34 -7.43
N LEU A 136 0.38 -8.76 -7.34
CA LEU A 136 1.24 -8.97 -8.52
C LEU A 136 0.62 -10.02 -9.45
N VAL A 137 0.19 -11.17 -8.91
CA VAL A 137 -0.49 -12.21 -9.70
C VAL A 137 -1.72 -11.65 -10.41
N ALA A 138 -2.57 -10.89 -9.71
CA ALA A 138 -3.75 -10.27 -10.32
C ALA A 138 -3.37 -9.31 -11.46
N LEU A 139 -2.35 -8.46 -11.26
CA LEU A 139 -1.87 -7.52 -12.28
C LEU A 139 -1.26 -8.25 -13.51
N PHE A 140 -0.52 -9.34 -13.28
CA PHE A 140 0.04 -10.18 -14.35
C PHE A 140 -1.03 -10.97 -15.12
N LEU A 141 -2.03 -11.54 -14.43
CA LEU A 141 -3.12 -12.29 -15.07
C LEU A 141 -3.97 -11.38 -15.95
N LEU A 142 -4.34 -10.18 -15.46
CA LEU A 142 -5.05 -9.20 -16.29
C LEU A 142 -4.26 -8.83 -17.54
N ARG A 143 -2.93 -8.66 -17.44
CA ARG A 143 -2.08 -8.41 -18.61
C ARG A 143 -2.17 -9.54 -19.64
N SER A 144 -2.06 -10.80 -19.20
CA SER A 144 -2.13 -11.96 -20.09
C SER A 144 -3.46 -12.01 -20.83
N LEU A 145 -4.57 -11.79 -20.11
CA LEU A 145 -5.91 -11.75 -20.69
C LEU A 145 -6.07 -10.59 -21.68
N GLU A 146 -5.64 -9.38 -21.32
CA GLU A 146 -5.70 -8.20 -22.18
C GLU A 146 -4.93 -8.43 -23.49
N SER A 147 -3.73 -9.01 -23.43
CA SER A 147 -2.92 -9.32 -24.61
C SER A 147 -3.55 -10.37 -25.53
N ARG A 148 -4.23 -11.39 -24.97
CA ARG A 148 -4.89 -12.45 -25.76
C ARG A 148 -6.18 -11.97 -26.42
N VAL A 149 -6.96 -11.12 -25.73
CA VAL A 149 -8.23 -10.60 -26.25
C VAL A 149 -8.00 -9.48 -27.26
N LEU A 150 -7.10 -8.53 -26.98
CA LEU A 150 -6.77 -7.46 -27.92
C LEU A 150 -5.93 -7.95 -29.11
N GLY A 151 -5.11 -9.00 -28.93
CA GLY A 151 -4.39 -9.67 -30.02
C GLY A 151 -5.34 -10.28 -31.07
N LYS A 152 -6.52 -10.76 -30.67
CA LYS A 152 -7.56 -11.22 -31.60
C LYS A 152 -8.19 -10.06 -32.38
N LYS A 153 -8.53 -8.97 -31.69
CA LYS A 153 -9.21 -7.80 -32.30
C LYS A 153 -8.38 -7.06 -33.35
N LYS A 154 -7.05 -7.12 -33.29
CA LYS A 154 -6.17 -6.50 -34.31
C LYS A 154 -6.08 -7.34 -35.59
N ARG A 155 -6.39 -8.65 -35.53
CA ARG A 155 -6.35 -9.56 -36.68
C ARG A 155 -7.65 -9.52 -37.49
N GLU A 156 -8.80 -9.43 -36.81
CA GLU A 156 -10.14 -9.28 -37.44
C GLU A 156 -10.39 -7.92 -38.13
N ARG A 157 -9.53 -6.91 -37.94
CA ARG A 157 -9.62 -5.61 -38.64
C ARG A 157 -8.70 -5.55 -39.87
N ILE A 158 -7.81 -6.53 -40.04
CA ILE A 158 -6.84 -6.62 -41.14
C ILE A 158 -7.27 -7.68 -42.17
N GLU A 159 -8.09 -8.65 -41.77
CA GLU A 159 -8.86 -9.54 -42.65
C GLU A 159 -10.21 -8.91 -43.04
#